data_AF-A0A9W9DZ62-F1
#
_entry.id   AF-A0A9W9DZ62-F1
#
_cell.length_a   1.000
_cell.length_b   1.000
_cell.length_c   1.000
_cell.angle_alpha   90.00
_cell.angle_beta   90.00
_cell.angle_gamma   90.00
#
_symmetry.space_group_name_H-M   'P 1'
#
loop_
_entity.id
_entity.type
_entity.pdbx_description
1 polymer ?
#
loop_
_entity_poly.entity_id
_entity_poly.type
_entity_poly.pdbx_seq_one_letter_code
_entity_poly.pdbx_strand_id
1 'polypeptide(L)'
;MAEEDKSTTLLPAPSEPLQVSGSQSGTHQPSQSTVEENNRSELISRARIFLRSSQIQSQDVFAKRRFLLDKGLNENEIELLLRELPPQLPRVPPRTYPQPLPSGLLTLLVGLARLLTWVAGGSAALLLLYHKVLLPRIVRTAEARKSLKMHQINLLQKLDASLQSFKETQTQCYAPLPRPVPHKEHSTFASCHSLLDVLKESETQNLNVNQLPQITLLRCAWEDFRALPGCADSNPRTEELFQVLESRIPWLVSDEGLVFERTLWDVLSTTPVFKESISQDSLEGASAPVRWVYVPPEPVVPTAFVSSLDSLSKVISTFQYPTKSSPYQYTLQAMTEFTGYISSNLYTPYRPPSIPGTTASSIEPADEMKKEIRALKGLVLNRRSFMPTIPRANIPSRQVP
;
A
#
# COMPACT_ATOMS: atom_id res chain seq x y z
N MET A 1 21.74 34.94 -44.64
CA MET A 1 20.60 35.11 -43.71
C MET A 1 20.97 34.43 -42.40
N ALA A 2 21.21 35.14 -41.30
CA ALA A 2 21.46 36.58 -41.18
C ALA A 2 22.28 36.83 -39.90
N GLU A 3 23.11 37.89 -39.92
CA GLU A 3 23.33 38.87 -38.84
C GLU A 3 23.45 38.38 -37.38
N GLU A 4 24.62 38.48 -36.72
CA GLU A 4 25.29 39.69 -36.17
C GLU A 4 25.03 39.83 -34.65
N ASP A 5 25.89 40.44 -33.82
CA ASP A 5 27.26 40.94 -34.00
C ASP A 5 28.04 40.75 -32.66
N LYS A 6 29.38 40.71 -32.69
CA LYS A 6 30.20 40.74 -31.47
C LYS A 6 31.67 41.18 -31.68
N SER A 7 32.02 42.32 -31.09
CA SER A 7 33.36 42.76 -30.58
C SER A 7 34.19 43.73 -31.45
N THR A 8 34.24 44.99 -31.02
CA THR A 8 35.35 45.98 -31.17
C THR A 8 35.15 47.01 -30.03
N THR A 9 36.10 47.77 -29.45
CA THR A 9 37.45 48.24 -29.84
C THR A 9 38.36 48.41 -28.59
N LEU A 10 39.65 48.72 -28.79
CA LEU A 10 40.72 48.87 -27.77
C LEU A 10 41.02 50.34 -27.37
N LEU A 11 41.55 50.55 -26.15
CA LEU A 11 42.70 51.41 -25.67
C LEU A 11 43.07 52.77 -26.36
N PRO A 12 43.83 53.73 -25.75
CA PRO A 12 44.18 54.05 -24.34
C PRO A 12 44.07 55.58 -23.98
N ALA A 13 44.85 56.13 -23.02
CA ALA A 13 44.90 57.53 -22.49
C ALA A 13 46.13 58.37 -23.05
N PRO A 14 46.61 59.59 -22.57
CA PRO A 14 46.29 60.43 -21.36
C PRO A 14 46.43 62.02 -21.42
N SER A 15 46.22 62.72 -20.27
CA SER A 15 46.83 64.00 -19.71
C SER A 15 46.58 65.50 -20.18
N GLU A 16 46.08 66.36 -19.23
CA GLU A 16 46.39 67.78 -18.75
C GLU A 16 47.04 68.95 -19.58
N PRO A 17 47.17 70.26 -19.12
CA PRO A 17 46.30 71.25 -18.38
C PRO A 17 46.44 72.79 -18.81
N LEU A 18 45.83 73.81 -18.11
CA LEU A 18 46.30 75.24 -17.79
C LEU A 18 45.25 76.42 -17.61
N GLN A 19 45.62 77.59 -16.99
CA GLN A 19 44.78 78.80 -16.65
C GLN A 19 45.57 80.14 -16.30
N VAL A 20 45.02 81.41 -16.34
CA VAL A 20 45.71 82.76 -16.12
C VAL A 20 44.80 83.93 -15.50
N SER A 21 45.31 85.17 -15.15
CA SER A 21 44.89 86.15 -14.05
C SER A 21 44.75 87.72 -14.30
N GLY A 22 44.57 88.63 -13.25
CA GLY A 22 44.49 90.17 -13.29
C GLY A 22 44.55 91.02 -11.92
N SER A 23 44.50 92.41 -11.86
CA SER A 23 44.65 93.26 -10.59
C SER A 23 44.44 94.86 -10.54
N GLN A 24 43.97 95.44 -9.38
CA GLN A 24 44.16 96.79 -8.65
C GLN A 24 43.75 98.22 -9.26
N SER A 25 43.76 99.48 -8.69
CA SER A 25 44.30 100.29 -7.51
C SER A 25 43.59 101.71 -7.21
N GLY A 26 43.86 102.52 -6.12
CA GLY A 26 43.57 104.03 -5.98
C GLY A 26 43.43 104.76 -4.55
N THR A 27 43.72 106.10 -4.35
CA THR A 27 43.92 106.82 -2.99
C THR A 27 43.74 108.42 -2.85
N HIS A 28 43.64 109.04 -1.61
CA HIS A 28 43.86 110.50 -1.10
C HIS A 28 42.65 111.56 -0.94
N GLN A 29 42.67 112.82 -0.35
CA GLN A 29 43.02 113.48 0.99
C GLN A 29 42.41 114.97 1.26
N PRO A 30 42.41 115.63 2.50
CA PRO A 30 41.68 116.92 2.89
C PRO A 30 42.34 118.05 3.84
N SER A 31 41.74 119.28 4.11
CA SER A 31 42.18 120.39 5.09
C SER A 31 41.22 121.59 5.56
N GLN A 32 41.12 121.90 6.89
CA GLN A 32 40.85 123.12 7.81
C GLN A 32 40.01 124.46 7.56
N SER A 33 39.24 124.99 8.57
CA SER A 33 39.08 126.48 8.93
C SER A 33 38.23 126.87 10.21
N THR A 34 38.74 127.70 11.16
CA THR A 34 38.71 127.37 12.63
C THR A 34 37.90 128.15 13.74
N VAL A 35 36.83 128.96 13.54
CA VAL A 35 36.17 129.67 14.70
C VAL A 35 34.67 129.41 14.93
N GLU A 36 33.81 129.42 13.90
CA GLU A 36 32.47 128.82 14.05
C GLU A 36 32.56 127.32 14.41
N GLU A 37 33.71 126.71 14.08
CA GLU A 37 34.12 125.36 14.49
C GLU A 37 34.06 125.12 16.00
N ASN A 38 34.13 126.11 16.91
CA ASN A 38 34.13 125.78 18.35
C ASN A 38 32.73 125.31 18.84
N ASN A 39 31.69 126.15 18.68
CA ASN A 39 30.33 125.73 19.05
C ASN A 39 29.80 124.61 18.12
N ARG A 40 30.21 124.59 16.84
CA ARG A 40 29.87 123.48 15.94
C ARG A 40 30.61 122.18 16.30
N SER A 41 31.88 122.22 16.69
CA SER A 41 32.60 121.01 17.11
C SER A 41 32.05 120.42 18.41
N GLU A 42 31.52 121.24 19.32
CA GLU A 42 30.73 120.73 20.44
C GLU A 42 29.48 119.97 19.96
N LEU A 43 28.67 120.54 19.07
CA LEU A 43 27.49 119.87 18.50
C LEU A 43 27.87 118.60 17.72
N ILE A 44 28.92 118.65 16.89
CA ILE A 44 29.49 117.52 16.15
C ILE A 44 30.05 116.46 17.12
N SER A 45 30.63 116.83 18.26
CA SER A 45 31.09 115.88 19.28
C SER A 45 29.92 115.13 19.94
N ARG A 46 28.83 115.84 20.25
CA ARG A 46 27.58 115.26 20.78
C ARG A 46 26.93 114.35 19.72
N ALA A 47 26.95 114.75 18.44
CA ALA A 47 26.51 113.91 17.33
C ALA A 47 27.37 112.64 17.17
N ARG A 48 28.71 112.73 17.27
CA ARG A 48 29.62 111.57 17.26
C ARG A 48 29.33 110.61 18.43
N ILE A 49 29.04 111.12 19.63
CA ILE A 49 28.66 110.31 20.80
C ILE A 49 27.31 109.62 20.55
N PHE A 50 26.30 110.36 20.07
CA PHE A 50 24.97 109.83 19.76
C PHE A 50 25.03 108.72 18.70
N LEU A 51 25.72 108.95 17.58
CA LEU A 51 25.89 107.97 16.49
C LEU A 51 26.72 106.74 16.89
N ARG A 52 27.62 106.85 17.88
CA ARG A 52 28.37 105.71 18.43
C ARG A 52 27.55 104.85 19.38
N SER A 53 26.45 105.35 19.96
CA SER A 53 25.62 104.56 20.88
C SER A 53 24.95 103.37 20.17
N SER A 54 24.93 102.20 20.81
CA SER A 54 24.52 100.93 20.18
C SER A 54 23.07 100.92 19.69
N GLN A 55 22.17 101.62 20.39
CA GLN A 55 20.76 101.75 20.02
C GLN A 55 20.57 102.56 18.72
N ILE A 56 21.39 103.59 18.48
CA ILE A 56 21.32 104.41 17.26
C ILE A 56 22.15 103.81 16.11
N GLN A 57 23.15 102.95 16.38
CA GLN A 57 23.85 102.22 15.32
C GLN A 57 22.88 101.38 14.46
N SER A 58 21.93 100.67 15.09
CA SER A 58 20.97 99.76 14.42
C SER A 58 19.76 100.44 13.76
N GLN A 59 19.53 101.73 13.99
CA GLN A 59 18.43 102.49 13.37
C GLN A 59 18.73 102.88 11.90
N ASP A 60 17.72 103.23 11.11
CA ASP A 60 17.89 103.68 9.72
C ASP A 60 18.70 104.98 9.58
N VAL A 61 19.47 105.06 8.48
CA VAL A 61 20.29 106.23 8.14
C VAL A 61 19.44 107.48 7.91
N PHE A 62 18.27 107.35 7.29
CA PHE A 62 17.35 108.48 7.05
C PHE A 62 16.77 109.06 8.34
N ALA A 63 16.52 108.24 9.37
CA ALA A 63 16.09 108.70 10.68
C ALA A 63 17.21 109.49 11.38
N LYS A 64 18.45 108.99 11.30
CA LYS A 64 19.66 109.68 11.81
C LYS A 64 19.86 111.04 11.13
N ARG A 65 19.74 111.13 9.80
CA ARG A 65 19.83 112.41 9.06
C ARG A 65 18.78 113.41 9.54
N ARG A 66 17.50 113.01 9.57
CA ARG A 66 16.40 113.89 10.05
C ARG A 66 16.59 114.39 11.48
N PHE A 67 17.05 113.53 12.40
CA PHE A 67 17.31 113.94 13.79
C PHE A 67 18.48 114.93 13.90
N LEU A 68 19.54 114.77 13.10
CA LEU A 68 20.68 115.69 13.13
C LEU A 68 20.37 117.04 12.47
N LEU A 69 19.56 117.05 11.40
CA LEU A 69 19.01 118.29 10.80
C LEU A 69 18.13 119.05 11.81
N ASP A 70 17.22 118.36 12.51
CA ASP A 70 16.38 118.91 13.58
C ASP A 70 17.19 119.39 14.82
N LYS A 71 18.49 119.06 14.88
CA LYS A 71 19.42 119.56 15.90
C LYS A 71 20.37 120.65 15.36
N GLY A 72 20.11 121.17 14.16
CA GLY A 72 20.80 122.34 13.59
C GLY A 72 22.17 122.02 12.98
N LEU A 73 22.49 120.76 12.72
CA LEU A 73 23.71 120.37 12.00
C LEU A 73 23.50 120.50 10.48
N ASN A 74 24.55 120.91 9.76
CA ASN A 74 24.49 121.07 8.30
C ASN A 74 24.48 119.70 7.60
N GLU A 75 23.75 119.51 6.49
CA GLU A 75 23.74 118.22 5.76
C GLU A 75 25.17 117.80 5.35
N ASN A 76 26.01 118.75 4.96
CA ASN A 76 27.43 118.49 4.63
C ASN A 76 28.23 117.95 5.83
N GLU A 77 27.95 118.42 7.05
CA GLU A 77 28.56 117.93 8.29
C GLU A 77 28.00 116.55 8.67
N ILE A 78 26.71 116.32 8.41
CA ILE A 78 26.02 115.04 8.62
C ILE A 78 26.56 113.97 7.66
N GLU A 79 26.80 114.28 6.39
CA GLU A 79 27.40 113.36 5.43
C GLU A 79 28.86 113.03 5.79
N LEU A 80 29.64 114.02 6.26
CA LEU A 80 30.98 113.77 6.81
C LEU A 80 30.92 112.85 8.04
N LEU A 81 30.01 113.09 8.98
CA LEU A 81 29.84 112.24 10.16
C LEU A 81 29.39 110.81 9.81
N LEU A 82 28.47 110.64 8.86
CA LEU A 82 28.06 109.33 8.38
C LEU A 82 29.18 108.60 7.61
N ARG A 83 30.16 109.34 7.06
CA ARG A 83 31.35 108.81 6.39
C ARG A 83 32.54 108.57 7.35
N GLU A 84 32.57 109.22 8.52
CA GLU A 84 33.47 108.92 9.64
C GLU A 84 33.05 107.67 10.43
N LEU A 85 31.78 107.26 10.35
CA LEU A 85 31.35 105.98 10.92
C LEU A 85 31.95 104.82 10.11
N PRO A 86 32.55 103.80 10.77
CA PRO A 86 33.05 102.63 10.06
C PRO A 86 31.90 101.91 9.35
N PRO A 87 32.09 101.43 8.11
CA PRO A 87 31.00 100.86 7.32
C PRO A 87 30.45 99.61 8.01
N GLN A 88 29.14 99.64 8.29
CA GLN A 88 28.41 98.57 8.98
C GLN A 88 28.19 97.39 8.03
N LEU A 89 29.23 96.60 7.78
CA LEU A 89 29.11 95.36 7.00
C LEU A 89 28.20 94.36 7.75
N PRO A 90 27.17 93.79 7.10
CA PRO A 90 26.30 92.81 7.75
C PRO A 90 27.09 91.57 8.16
N ARG A 91 26.94 91.16 9.43
CA ARG A 91 27.73 90.09 10.06
C ARG A 91 27.26 88.71 9.62
N VAL A 92 27.71 88.27 8.44
CA VAL A 92 27.37 86.95 7.87
C VAL A 92 27.79 85.82 8.83
N PRO A 93 26.88 84.92 9.24
CA PRO A 93 27.22 83.77 10.08
C PRO A 93 28.02 82.71 9.30
N PRO A 94 28.84 81.88 9.95
CA PRO A 94 29.69 80.91 9.28
C PRO A 94 28.87 79.83 8.55
N ARG A 95 29.27 79.53 7.31
CA ARG A 95 28.69 78.44 6.48
C ARG A 95 28.76 77.11 7.21
N THR A 96 27.62 76.64 7.69
CA THR A 96 27.46 75.41 8.47
C THR A 96 26.74 74.36 7.61
N TYR A 97 27.49 73.69 6.74
CA TYR A 97 27.03 72.44 6.12
C TYR A 97 27.19 71.28 7.12
N PRO A 98 26.20 70.39 7.28
CA PRO A 98 26.38 69.18 8.06
C PRO A 98 27.37 68.24 7.33
N GLN A 99 28.31 67.69 8.09
CA GLN A 99 29.26 66.70 7.57
C GLN A 99 28.53 65.39 7.24
N PRO A 100 28.80 64.73 6.10
CA PRO A 100 28.19 63.44 5.77
C PRO A 100 28.57 62.38 6.81
N LEU A 101 27.62 61.49 7.13
CA LEU A 101 27.82 60.44 8.12
C LEU A 101 28.89 59.43 7.65
N PRO A 102 29.73 58.90 8.55
CA PRO A 102 30.76 57.90 8.20
C PRO A 102 30.12 56.60 7.68
N SER A 103 30.81 55.93 6.75
CA SER A 103 30.26 54.82 5.98
C SER A 103 30.16 53.50 6.77
N GLY A 104 28.92 53.11 7.11
CA GLY A 104 28.60 51.88 7.84
C GLY A 104 28.82 50.54 7.09
N LEU A 105 29.67 50.51 6.06
CA LEU A 105 29.92 49.31 5.24
C LEU A 105 30.55 48.17 6.04
N LEU A 106 31.53 48.46 6.91
CA LEU A 106 32.18 47.43 7.72
C LEU A 106 31.22 46.77 8.72
N THR A 107 30.35 47.55 9.36
CA THR A 107 29.32 47.01 10.26
C THR A 107 28.27 46.18 9.52
N LEU A 108 27.91 46.57 8.29
CA LEU A 108 27.00 45.79 7.44
C LEU A 108 27.66 44.47 7.03
N LEU A 109 28.92 44.51 6.59
CA LEU A 109 29.69 43.33 6.17
C LEU A 109 29.91 42.34 7.33
N VAL A 110 30.21 42.82 8.54
CA VAL A 110 30.28 41.99 9.77
C VAL A 110 28.91 41.37 10.09
N GLY A 111 27.81 42.11 9.93
CA GLY A 111 26.46 41.56 10.06
C GLY A 111 26.17 40.45 9.05
N LEU A 112 26.55 40.66 7.79
CA LEU A 112 26.35 39.72 6.69
C LEU A 112 27.22 38.45 6.86
N ALA A 113 28.47 38.59 7.29
CA ALA A 113 29.34 37.48 7.67
C ALA A 113 28.77 36.66 8.84
N ARG A 114 28.17 37.31 9.84
CA ARG A 114 27.49 36.64 10.95
C ARG A 114 26.25 35.86 10.48
N LEU A 115 25.43 36.42 9.59
CA LEU A 115 24.30 35.72 8.97
C LEU A 115 24.77 34.50 8.16
N LEU A 116 25.81 34.65 7.32
CA LEU A 116 26.38 33.55 6.56
C LEU A 116 26.94 32.45 7.46
N THR A 117 27.52 32.80 8.62
CA THR A 117 28.00 31.82 9.61
C THR A 117 26.85 31.02 10.23
N TRP A 118 25.72 31.68 10.56
CA TRP A 118 24.51 30.97 11.04
C TRP A 118 23.91 30.05 9.96
N VAL A 119 23.84 30.50 8.70
CA VAL A 119 23.31 29.70 7.59
C VAL A 119 24.21 28.49 7.29
N ALA A 120 25.54 28.69 7.23
CA ALA A 120 26.51 27.61 7.00
C ALA A 120 26.59 26.62 8.18
N GLY A 121 26.53 27.12 9.42
CA GLY A 121 26.44 26.27 10.61
C GLY A 121 25.15 25.45 10.65
N GLY A 122 24.01 26.07 10.30
CA GLY A 122 22.71 25.41 10.22
C GLY A 122 22.65 24.33 9.13
N SER A 123 23.19 24.59 7.93
CA SER A 123 23.23 23.60 6.86
C SER A 123 24.19 22.45 7.16
N ALA A 124 25.35 22.73 7.76
CA ALA A 124 26.27 21.69 8.23
C ALA A 124 25.64 20.81 9.32
N ALA A 125 24.94 21.40 10.29
CA ALA A 125 24.21 20.67 11.32
C ALA A 125 23.09 19.79 10.74
N LEU A 126 22.35 20.29 9.73
CA LEU A 126 21.30 19.55 9.04
C LEU A 126 21.87 18.35 8.24
N LEU A 127 23.00 18.54 7.54
CA LEU A 127 23.69 17.47 6.83
C LEU A 127 24.23 16.39 7.78
N LEU A 128 24.76 16.79 8.94
CA LEU A 128 25.18 15.86 9.99
C LEU A 128 23.99 15.07 10.56
N LEU A 129 22.86 15.73 10.85
CA LEU A 129 21.64 15.07 11.30
C LEU A 129 21.10 14.07 10.26
N TYR A 130 21.10 14.46 8.98
CA TYR A 130 20.72 13.60 7.86
C TYR A 130 21.60 12.34 7.79
N HIS A 131 22.93 12.49 7.76
CA HIS A 131 23.85 11.35 7.62
C HIS A 131 23.98 10.49 8.88
N LYS A 132 23.87 11.06 10.08
CA LYS A 132 24.10 10.33 11.34
C LYS A 132 22.83 9.75 11.98
N VAL A 133 21.65 10.32 11.69
CA VAL A 133 20.38 9.89 12.33
C VAL A 133 19.34 9.46 11.31
N LEU A 134 19.11 10.26 10.26
CA LEU A 134 18.00 10.02 9.32
C LEU A 134 18.29 8.85 8.38
N LEU A 135 19.40 8.90 7.65
CA LEU A 135 19.83 7.88 6.70
C LEU A 135 19.95 6.48 7.35
N PRO A 136 20.66 6.27 8.48
CA PRO A 136 20.75 4.94 9.09
C PRO A 136 19.42 4.42 9.65
N ARG A 137 18.47 5.30 10.04
CA ARG A 137 17.10 4.86 10.40
C ARG A 137 16.33 4.40 9.16
N ILE A 138 16.38 5.16 8.07
CA ILE A 138 15.73 4.80 6.80
C ILE A 138 16.26 3.45 6.31
N VAL A 139 17.59 3.27 6.24
CA VAL A 139 18.25 2.02 5.82
C VAL A 139 17.78 0.83 6.66
N ARG A 140 17.83 0.90 8.00
CA ARG A 140 17.37 -0.19 8.89
C ARG A 140 15.90 -0.56 8.65
N THR A 141 15.02 0.42 8.44
CA THR A 141 13.60 0.13 8.14
C THR A 141 13.40 -0.47 6.73
N ALA A 142 14.22 -0.08 5.76
CA ALA A 142 14.20 -0.66 4.41
C ALA A 142 14.72 -2.11 4.41
N GLU A 143 15.77 -2.40 5.18
CA GLU A 143 16.31 -3.75 5.39
C GLU A 143 15.28 -4.67 6.07
N ALA A 144 14.65 -4.22 7.16
CA ALA A 144 13.59 -4.97 7.83
C ALA A 144 12.37 -5.22 6.92
N ARG A 145 11.99 -4.26 6.06
CA ARG A 145 10.94 -4.45 5.06
C ARG A 145 11.35 -5.44 3.96
N LYS A 146 12.63 -5.46 3.56
CA LYS A 146 13.17 -6.43 2.58
C LYS A 146 13.21 -7.84 3.17
N SER A 147 13.68 -8.02 4.41
CA SER A 147 13.74 -9.34 5.05
C SER A 147 12.36 -9.93 5.30
N LEU A 148 11.37 -9.13 5.71
CA LEU A 148 9.96 -9.56 5.81
C LEU A 148 9.40 -10.02 4.46
N LYS A 149 9.61 -9.24 3.37
CA LYS A 149 9.19 -9.66 2.02
C LYS A 149 9.88 -10.95 1.58
N MET A 150 11.18 -11.09 1.82
CA MET A 150 11.93 -12.30 1.50
C MET A 150 11.42 -13.52 2.29
N HIS A 151 11.07 -13.35 3.56
CA HIS A 151 10.48 -14.40 4.39
C HIS A 151 9.08 -14.80 3.88
N GLN A 152 8.23 -13.84 3.50
CA GLN A 152 6.93 -14.11 2.89
C GLN A 152 7.06 -14.89 1.57
N ILE A 153 7.98 -14.48 0.68
CA ILE A 153 8.26 -15.19 -0.58
C ILE A 153 8.77 -16.62 -0.29
N ASN A 154 9.69 -16.78 0.67
CA ASN A 154 10.20 -18.10 1.04
C ASN A 154 9.12 -19.02 1.64
N LEU A 155 8.16 -18.46 2.37
CA LEU A 155 7.02 -19.21 2.93
C LEU A 155 6.03 -19.62 1.84
N LEU A 156 5.76 -18.75 0.86
CA LEU A 156 4.96 -19.09 -0.33
C LEU A 156 5.64 -20.17 -1.19
N GLN A 157 6.96 -20.10 -1.38
CA GLN A 157 7.73 -21.13 -2.08
C GLN A 157 7.69 -22.49 -1.36
N LYS A 158 7.75 -22.49 -0.01
CA LYS A 158 7.58 -23.71 0.79
C LYS A 158 6.16 -24.26 0.69
N LEU A 159 5.14 -23.41 0.67
CA LEU A 159 3.74 -23.80 0.50
C LEU A 159 3.54 -24.45 -0.87
N ASP A 160 4.00 -23.81 -1.95
CA ASP A 160 3.91 -24.35 -3.32
C ASP A 160 4.65 -25.68 -3.45
N ALA A 161 5.90 -25.78 -2.97
CA ALA A 161 6.65 -27.04 -2.94
C ALA A 161 5.92 -28.15 -2.13
N SER A 162 5.25 -27.79 -1.02
CA SER A 162 4.44 -28.75 -0.25
C SER A 162 3.12 -29.14 -0.93
N LEU A 163 2.52 -28.26 -1.74
CA LEU A 163 1.37 -28.59 -2.57
C LEU A 163 1.78 -29.47 -3.76
N GLN A 164 2.96 -29.26 -4.33
CA GLN A 164 3.51 -30.09 -5.40
C GLN A 164 3.80 -31.50 -4.88
N SER A 165 4.54 -31.66 -3.78
CA SER A 165 4.80 -32.98 -3.18
C SER A 165 3.53 -33.65 -2.62
N PHE A 166 2.55 -32.88 -2.12
CA PHE A 166 1.23 -33.43 -1.78
C PHE A 166 0.48 -33.93 -3.02
N LYS A 167 0.50 -33.20 -4.15
CA LYS A 167 -0.12 -33.65 -5.41
C LYS A 167 0.58 -34.87 -6.00
N GLU A 168 1.91 -34.96 -5.90
CA GLU A 168 2.67 -36.15 -6.29
C GLU A 168 2.30 -37.34 -5.41
N THR A 169 2.25 -37.16 -4.08
CA THR A 169 1.78 -38.20 -3.15
C THR A 169 0.33 -38.60 -3.44
N GLN A 170 -0.55 -37.64 -3.69
CA GLN A 170 -1.96 -37.85 -4.00
C GLN A 170 -2.14 -38.63 -5.31
N THR A 171 -1.41 -38.28 -6.36
CA THR A 171 -1.45 -38.99 -7.65
C THR A 171 -0.84 -40.39 -7.56
N GLN A 172 0.22 -40.59 -6.77
CA GLN A 172 0.75 -41.92 -6.45
C GLN A 172 -0.26 -42.78 -5.66
N CYS A 173 -0.93 -42.22 -4.64
CA CYS A 173 -1.97 -42.90 -3.88
C CYS A 173 -3.27 -43.13 -4.69
N TYR A 174 -3.55 -42.31 -5.70
CA TYR A 174 -4.73 -42.45 -6.57
C TYR A 174 -4.47 -43.30 -7.82
N ALA A 175 -3.21 -43.58 -8.19
CA ALA A 175 -2.87 -44.49 -9.28
C ALA A 175 -3.38 -45.94 -9.10
N PRO A 176 -3.31 -46.57 -7.90
CA PRO A 176 -3.86 -47.92 -7.68
C PRO A 176 -5.38 -47.94 -7.41
N LEU A 177 -6.01 -46.79 -7.13
CA LEU A 177 -7.44 -46.71 -6.86
C LEU A 177 -8.24 -46.87 -8.17
N PRO A 178 -9.36 -47.64 -8.15
CA PRO A 178 -10.24 -47.72 -9.31
C PRO A 178 -10.85 -46.35 -9.58
N ARG A 179 -10.48 -45.75 -10.71
CA ARG A 179 -11.11 -44.49 -11.17
C ARG A 179 -12.59 -44.75 -11.43
N PRO A 180 -13.49 -43.78 -11.14
CA PRO A 180 -14.87 -43.91 -11.55
C PRO A 180 -14.92 -43.99 -13.08
N VAL A 181 -15.39 -45.13 -13.61
CA VAL A 181 -15.59 -45.30 -15.05
C VAL A 181 -16.81 -44.45 -15.42
N PRO A 182 -16.64 -43.38 -16.22
CA PRO A 182 -17.68 -42.34 -16.36
C PRO A 182 -18.97 -42.81 -17.06
N HIS A 183 -18.95 -44.02 -17.62
CA HIS A 183 -20.06 -44.63 -18.35
C HIS A 183 -20.36 -46.06 -17.85
N LYS A 184 -20.13 -46.34 -16.55
CA LYS A 184 -20.45 -47.64 -15.97
C LYS A 184 -21.97 -47.82 -15.90
N GLU A 185 -22.50 -48.87 -16.52
CA GLU A 185 -23.91 -49.24 -16.38
C GLU A 185 -24.28 -49.50 -14.91
N HIS A 186 -25.51 -49.13 -14.54
CA HIS A 186 -26.04 -49.47 -13.22
C HIS A 186 -26.25 -50.98 -13.13
N SER A 187 -25.87 -51.59 -12.00
CA SER A 187 -25.73 -53.06 -11.89
C SER A 187 -27.04 -53.84 -11.94
N THR A 188 -28.19 -53.17 -11.99
CA THR A 188 -29.49 -53.76 -12.32
C THR A 188 -29.57 -54.04 -13.83
N PHE A 189 -29.58 -52.98 -14.63
CA PHE A 189 -29.78 -53.05 -16.08
C PHE A 189 -28.61 -53.72 -16.84
N ALA A 190 -27.47 -53.94 -16.18
CA ALA A 190 -26.36 -54.73 -16.72
C ALA A 190 -26.71 -56.20 -17.02
N SER A 191 -27.81 -56.75 -16.47
CA SER A 191 -28.35 -58.07 -16.86
C SER A 191 -29.35 -58.04 -18.02
N CYS A 192 -29.88 -56.87 -18.39
CA CYS A 192 -30.79 -56.75 -19.52
C CYS A 192 -30.04 -56.88 -20.87
N HIS A 193 -30.66 -57.57 -21.83
CA HIS A 193 -30.15 -57.82 -23.18
C HIS A 193 -31.19 -57.50 -24.29
N SER A 194 -32.30 -56.84 -23.92
CA SER A 194 -33.37 -56.39 -24.83
C SER A 194 -34.10 -55.20 -24.20
N LEU A 195 -34.58 -54.27 -25.03
CA LEU A 195 -35.34 -53.10 -24.58
C LEU A 195 -36.60 -53.51 -23.80
N LEU A 196 -37.20 -54.65 -24.15
CA LEU A 196 -38.39 -55.17 -23.48
C LEU A 196 -38.10 -55.66 -22.05
N ASP A 197 -36.88 -56.07 -21.74
CA ASP A 197 -36.48 -56.45 -20.37
C ASP A 197 -36.06 -55.24 -19.55
N VAL A 198 -35.40 -54.26 -20.18
CA VAL A 198 -35.11 -52.95 -19.56
C VAL A 198 -36.40 -52.25 -19.11
N LEU A 199 -37.46 -52.29 -19.93
CA LEU A 199 -38.75 -51.72 -19.58
C LEU A 199 -39.39 -52.45 -18.37
N LYS A 200 -39.39 -53.79 -18.34
CA LYS A 200 -39.86 -54.57 -17.17
C LYS A 200 -39.05 -54.25 -15.90
N GLU A 201 -37.73 -54.16 -15.99
CA GLU A 201 -36.91 -53.78 -14.83
C GLU A 201 -37.23 -52.36 -14.35
N SER A 202 -37.50 -51.41 -15.27
CA SER A 202 -37.92 -50.05 -14.89
C SER A 202 -39.29 -49.99 -14.22
N GLU A 203 -40.25 -50.81 -14.69
CA GLU A 203 -41.57 -50.97 -14.05
C GLU A 203 -41.45 -51.53 -12.64
N THR A 204 -40.65 -52.60 -12.44
CA THR A 204 -40.43 -53.18 -11.10
C THR A 204 -39.75 -52.21 -10.12
N GLN A 205 -38.97 -51.26 -10.63
CA GLN A 205 -38.27 -50.24 -9.84
C GLN A 205 -39.02 -48.90 -9.75
N ASN A 206 -40.17 -48.76 -10.42
CA ASN A 206 -40.98 -47.53 -10.51
C ASN A 206 -40.17 -46.30 -11.01
N LEU A 207 -39.22 -46.52 -11.93
CA LEU A 207 -38.42 -45.45 -12.55
C LEU A 207 -39.18 -44.85 -13.74
N ASN A 208 -39.22 -43.52 -13.82
CA ASN A 208 -39.76 -42.84 -15.00
C ASN A 208 -38.83 -43.07 -16.19
N VAL A 209 -39.36 -43.22 -17.42
CA VAL A 209 -38.52 -43.65 -18.55
C VAL A 209 -37.40 -42.64 -18.87
N ASN A 210 -37.65 -41.35 -18.64
CA ASN A 210 -36.71 -40.24 -18.76
C ASN A 210 -35.52 -40.32 -17.77
N GLN A 211 -35.54 -41.25 -16.80
CA GLN A 211 -34.50 -41.46 -15.78
C GLN A 211 -33.64 -42.71 -16.02
N LEU A 212 -33.89 -43.48 -17.08
CA LEU A 212 -33.05 -44.65 -17.40
C LEU A 212 -31.67 -44.23 -17.93
N PRO A 213 -30.62 -45.05 -17.68
CA PRO A 213 -29.30 -44.79 -18.24
C PRO A 213 -29.31 -44.91 -19.78
N GLN A 214 -29.06 -43.80 -20.47
CA GLN A 214 -29.04 -43.68 -21.92
C GLN A 214 -28.16 -44.77 -22.58
N ILE A 215 -27.01 -45.07 -21.99
CA ILE A 215 -26.09 -46.11 -22.45
C ILE A 215 -26.71 -47.53 -22.44
N THR A 216 -27.52 -47.86 -21.43
CA THR A 216 -28.18 -49.18 -21.34
C THR A 216 -29.27 -49.35 -22.39
N LEU A 217 -29.99 -48.25 -22.72
CA LEU A 217 -30.98 -48.22 -23.79
C LEU A 217 -30.31 -48.36 -25.16
N LEU A 218 -29.23 -47.62 -25.43
CA LEU A 218 -28.47 -47.71 -26.69
C LEU A 218 -27.85 -49.11 -26.88
N ARG A 219 -27.34 -49.73 -25.81
CA ARG A 219 -26.84 -51.11 -25.85
C ARG A 219 -27.97 -52.10 -26.17
N CYS A 220 -29.08 -52.04 -25.44
CA CYS A 220 -30.20 -52.97 -25.67
C CYS A 220 -30.87 -52.78 -27.03
N ALA A 221 -30.91 -51.56 -27.57
CA ALA A 221 -31.37 -51.29 -28.93
C ALA A 221 -30.44 -51.90 -30.00
N TRP A 222 -29.12 -51.89 -29.76
CA TRP A 222 -28.13 -52.51 -30.64
C TRP A 222 -28.15 -54.05 -30.56
N GLU A 223 -28.41 -54.62 -29.38
CA GLU A 223 -28.63 -56.05 -29.20
C GLU A 223 -29.95 -56.51 -29.85
N ASP A 224 -31.05 -55.77 -29.66
CA ASP A 224 -32.33 -56.00 -30.35
C ASP A 224 -32.19 -55.85 -31.89
N PHE A 225 -31.38 -54.90 -32.39
CA PHE A 225 -31.09 -54.76 -33.82
C PHE A 225 -30.39 -56.01 -34.39
N ARG A 226 -29.43 -56.58 -33.65
CA ARG A 226 -28.76 -57.83 -34.04
C ARG A 226 -29.67 -59.06 -33.96
N ALA A 227 -30.73 -59.01 -33.14
CA ALA A 227 -31.75 -60.05 -33.08
C ALA A 227 -32.77 -60.01 -34.25
N LEU A 228 -32.78 -58.94 -35.06
CA LEU A 228 -33.66 -58.83 -36.22
C LEU A 228 -33.16 -59.70 -37.40
N PRO A 229 -34.06 -60.46 -38.06
CA PRO A 229 -33.69 -61.38 -39.13
C PRO A 229 -33.17 -60.64 -40.36
N GLY A 230 -31.89 -60.86 -40.69
CA GLY A 230 -31.19 -60.23 -41.82
C GLY A 230 -30.15 -59.18 -41.44
N CYS A 231 -30.09 -58.76 -40.17
CA CYS A 231 -29.19 -57.68 -39.72
C CYS A 231 -27.94 -58.13 -38.95
N ALA A 232 -27.82 -59.43 -38.61
CA ALA A 232 -26.81 -59.96 -37.69
C ALA A 232 -25.34 -59.57 -37.99
N ASP A 233 -24.96 -59.55 -39.27
CA ASP A 233 -23.58 -59.28 -39.72
C ASP A 233 -23.31 -57.80 -40.07
N SER A 234 -24.34 -56.92 -40.07
CA SER A 234 -24.17 -55.50 -40.38
C SER A 234 -24.21 -54.66 -39.10
N ASN A 235 -23.24 -53.75 -38.96
CA ASN A 235 -23.30 -52.73 -37.92
C ASN A 235 -24.42 -51.71 -38.26
N PRO A 236 -25.32 -51.36 -37.33
CA PRO A 236 -26.44 -50.46 -37.59
C PRO A 236 -25.98 -49.03 -37.92
N ARG A 237 -26.74 -48.36 -38.78
CA ARG A 237 -26.71 -46.90 -38.93
C ARG A 237 -27.41 -46.23 -37.74
N THR A 238 -27.14 -44.93 -37.57
CA THR A 238 -27.89 -44.05 -36.67
C THR A 238 -29.41 -44.18 -36.86
N GLU A 239 -29.89 -44.00 -38.10
CA GLU A 239 -31.31 -44.02 -38.47
C GLU A 239 -31.98 -45.37 -38.14
N GLU A 240 -31.28 -46.47 -38.41
CA GLU A 240 -31.75 -47.84 -38.15
C GLU A 240 -31.87 -48.12 -36.64
N LEU A 241 -30.93 -47.61 -35.84
CA LEU A 241 -30.93 -47.75 -34.38
C LEU A 241 -32.06 -46.95 -33.73
N PHE A 242 -32.30 -45.72 -34.17
CA PHE A 242 -33.41 -44.90 -33.68
C PHE A 242 -34.77 -45.43 -34.12
N GLN A 243 -34.93 -45.95 -35.35
CA GLN A 243 -36.16 -46.64 -35.77
C GLN A 243 -36.49 -47.86 -34.90
N VAL A 244 -35.48 -48.67 -34.52
CA VAL A 244 -35.70 -49.76 -33.55
C VAL A 244 -36.16 -49.20 -32.21
N LEU A 245 -35.54 -48.15 -31.70
CA LEU A 245 -35.87 -47.54 -30.42
C LEU A 245 -37.30 -46.94 -30.42
N GLU A 246 -37.69 -46.19 -31.46
CA GLU A 246 -39.04 -45.66 -31.69
C GLU A 246 -40.09 -46.77 -31.75
N SER A 247 -39.80 -47.87 -32.47
CA SER A 247 -40.72 -49.01 -32.61
C SER A 247 -41.02 -49.73 -31.29
N ARG A 248 -40.15 -49.58 -30.29
CA ARG A 248 -40.30 -50.15 -28.93
C ARG A 248 -40.76 -49.10 -27.91
N ILE A 249 -40.46 -47.82 -28.13
CA ILE A 249 -40.66 -46.73 -27.18
C ILE A 249 -41.37 -45.55 -27.89
N PRO A 250 -42.70 -45.62 -28.11
CA PRO A 250 -43.41 -44.64 -28.92
C PRO A 250 -43.42 -43.19 -28.36
N TRP A 251 -43.08 -42.99 -27.09
CA TRP A 251 -43.01 -41.65 -26.51
C TRP A 251 -41.79 -40.84 -26.96
N LEU A 252 -40.77 -41.46 -27.60
CA LEU A 252 -39.63 -40.73 -28.18
C LEU A 252 -40.04 -39.75 -29.28
N VAL A 253 -41.20 -39.97 -29.92
CA VAL A 253 -41.76 -39.07 -30.95
C VAL A 253 -42.46 -37.84 -30.33
N SER A 254 -42.53 -37.74 -29.00
CA SER A 254 -43.01 -36.55 -28.27
C SER A 254 -41.95 -35.45 -28.23
N ASP A 255 -42.34 -34.20 -27.95
CA ASP A 255 -41.42 -33.06 -27.83
C ASP A 255 -40.38 -33.25 -26.70
N GLU A 256 -40.79 -33.87 -25.58
CA GLU A 256 -39.85 -34.33 -24.54
C GLU A 256 -38.93 -35.47 -25.02
N GLY A 257 -39.44 -36.31 -25.93
CA GLY A 257 -38.72 -37.40 -26.58
C GLY A 257 -37.61 -36.90 -27.50
N LEU A 258 -37.85 -35.83 -28.27
CA LEU A 258 -36.84 -35.16 -29.11
C LEU A 258 -35.70 -34.53 -28.28
N VAL A 259 -35.99 -34.11 -27.04
CA VAL A 259 -34.94 -33.67 -26.11
C VAL A 259 -34.12 -34.88 -25.62
N PHE A 260 -34.79 -36.00 -25.30
CA PHE A 260 -34.12 -37.24 -24.90
C PHE A 260 -33.28 -37.86 -26.03
N GLU A 261 -33.77 -37.84 -27.28
CA GLU A 261 -33.07 -38.24 -28.50
C GLU A 261 -31.73 -37.50 -28.65
N ARG A 262 -31.71 -36.18 -28.43
CA ARG A 262 -30.47 -35.40 -28.43
C ARG A 262 -29.50 -35.84 -27.33
N THR A 263 -29.99 -36.22 -26.14
CA THR A 263 -29.11 -36.78 -25.09
C THR A 263 -28.62 -38.19 -25.41
N LEU A 264 -29.42 -39.01 -26.12
CA LEU A 264 -28.99 -40.31 -26.64
C LEU A 264 -27.90 -40.12 -27.70
N TRP A 265 -28.05 -39.15 -28.61
CA TRP A 265 -27.04 -38.81 -29.62
C TRP A 265 -25.74 -38.26 -29.01
N ASP A 266 -25.85 -37.38 -28.01
CA ASP A 266 -24.69 -36.85 -27.26
C ASP A 266 -23.96 -37.99 -26.50
N VAL A 267 -24.69 -38.93 -25.89
CA VAL A 267 -24.10 -40.14 -25.28
C VAL A 267 -23.48 -41.07 -26.33
N LEU A 268 -24.13 -41.28 -27.47
CA LEU A 268 -23.64 -42.13 -28.55
C LEU A 268 -22.32 -41.61 -29.16
N SER A 269 -22.16 -40.28 -29.23
CA SER A 269 -20.97 -39.62 -29.80
C SER A 269 -19.89 -39.28 -28.77
N THR A 270 -20.21 -39.10 -27.49
CA THR A 270 -19.22 -38.81 -26.43
C THR A 270 -18.67 -40.04 -25.71
N THR A 271 -19.38 -41.18 -25.71
CA THR A 271 -18.94 -42.36 -24.95
C THR A 271 -18.05 -43.30 -25.78
N PRO A 272 -16.88 -43.74 -25.27
CA PRO A 272 -15.92 -44.58 -26.00
C PRO A 272 -16.35 -46.05 -26.14
N VAL A 273 -17.57 -46.38 -25.71
CA VAL A 273 -18.16 -47.72 -25.71
C VAL A 273 -18.81 -48.02 -27.06
N PHE A 274 -19.38 -46.99 -27.71
CA PHE A 274 -19.80 -47.05 -29.11
C PHE A 274 -18.68 -46.48 -29.97
N LYS A 275 -18.26 -47.22 -31.00
CA LYS A 275 -17.25 -46.76 -31.96
C LYS A 275 -17.89 -46.58 -33.32
N GLU A 276 -17.69 -45.39 -33.87
CA GLU A 276 -17.92 -45.11 -35.29
C GLU A 276 -17.00 -46.00 -36.14
N SER A 277 -17.61 -46.78 -37.03
CA SER A 277 -16.93 -47.64 -37.99
C SER A 277 -17.30 -47.19 -39.40
N ILE A 278 -16.50 -46.27 -39.94
CA ILE A 278 -16.58 -45.84 -41.34
C ILE A 278 -16.11 -47.02 -42.20
N SER A 279 -17.04 -47.67 -42.89
CA SER A 279 -16.73 -48.82 -43.76
C SER A 279 -15.92 -48.36 -44.98
N GLN A 280 -14.64 -48.74 -45.06
CA GLN A 280 -13.72 -48.33 -46.13
C GLN A 280 -14.05 -48.96 -47.50
N ASP A 281 -14.85 -50.03 -47.55
CA ASP A 281 -15.29 -50.71 -48.77
C ASP A 281 -16.45 -49.97 -49.49
N SER A 282 -16.33 -48.66 -49.66
CA SER A 282 -17.30 -47.85 -50.43
C SER A 282 -16.55 -46.80 -51.24
N LEU A 283 -16.60 -46.96 -52.56
CA LEU A 283 -15.77 -46.24 -53.54
C LEU A 283 -16.25 -44.79 -53.83
N GLU A 284 -17.15 -44.25 -53.02
CA GLU A 284 -17.72 -42.91 -53.19
C GLU A 284 -17.42 -42.03 -51.96
N GLY A 285 -16.91 -40.83 -52.22
CA GLY A 285 -16.23 -40.02 -51.21
C GLY A 285 -17.16 -39.30 -50.22
N ALA A 286 -16.62 -39.03 -49.03
CA ALA A 286 -17.12 -38.09 -48.02
C ALA A 286 -18.56 -38.28 -47.46
N SER A 287 -19.34 -39.25 -47.94
CA SER A 287 -20.73 -39.49 -47.48
C SER A 287 -21.03 -40.98 -47.23
N ALA A 288 -20.02 -41.77 -46.87
CA ALA A 288 -20.24 -43.13 -46.37
C ALA A 288 -21.03 -43.08 -45.04
N PRO A 289 -22.15 -43.82 -44.89
CA PRO A 289 -23.00 -43.71 -43.71
C PRO A 289 -22.31 -44.28 -42.46
N VAL A 290 -22.34 -43.49 -41.38
CA VAL A 290 -21.81 -43.83 -40.06
C VAL A 290 -22.46 -45.11 -39.54
N ARG A 291 -21.65 -46.14 -39.24
CA ARG A 291 -22.10 -47.39 -38.62
C ARG A 291 -21.57 -47.50 -37.20
N TRP A 292 -22.38 -48.00 -36.27
CA TRP A 292 -22.06 -48.06 -34.85
C TRP A 292 -21.69 -49.47 -34.39
N VAL A 293 -20.49 -49.61 -33.83
CA VAL A 293 -20.02 -50.83 -33.16
C VAL A 293 -20.07 -50.61 -31.66
N TYR A 294 -21.00 -51.28 -30.96
CA TYR A 294 -20.87 -51.44 -29.51
C TYR A 294 -19.67 -52.36 -29.23
N VAL A 295 -18.66 -51.82 -28.56
CA VAL A 295 -17.52 -52.60 -28.06
C VAL A 295 -17.76 -52.84 -26.57
N PRO A 296 -18.08 -54.08 -26.15
CA PRO A 296 -18.28 -54.36 -24.73
C PRO A 296 -17.01 -53.97 -23.96
N PRO A 297 -17.13 -53.30 -22.80
CA PRO A 297 -15.98 -52.83 -22.04
C PRO A 297 -15.11 -54.03 -21.65
N GLU A 298 -13.84 -53.98 -22.05
CA GLU A 298 -12.87 -55.05 -21.80
C GLU A 298 -12.85 -55.41 -20.29
N PRO A 299 -12.96 -56.70 -19.93
CA PRO A 299 -13.16 -57.10 -18.54
C PRO A 299 -11.93 -56.73 -17.70
N VAL A 300 -12.03 -55.59 -17.02
CA VAL A 300 -10.91 -54.96 -16.29
C VAL A 300 -10.35 -55.94 -15.28
N VAL A 301 -9.14 -56.46 -15.56
CA VAL A 301 -8.41 -57.34 -14.65
C VAL A 301 -8.29 -56.63 -13.30
N PRO A 302 -8.79 -57.23 -12.19
CA PRO A 302 -8.89 -56.54 -10.92
C PRO A 302 -7.50 -56.14 -10.45
N THR A 303 -7.30 -54.85 -10.18
CA THR A 303 -6.00 -54.34 -9.70
C THR A 303 -5.65 -55.02 -8.38
N ALA A 304 -4.36 -55.09 -8.05
CA ALA A 304 -3.89 -55.70 -6.79
C ALA A 304 -4.50 -55.07 -5.52
N PHE A 305 -5.03 -53.84 -5.64
CA PHE A 305 -5.81 -53.19 -4.59
C PHE A 305 -7.24 -53.77 -4.46
N VAL A 306 -7.92 -54.07 -5.57
CA VAL A 306 -9.26 -54.68 -5.56
C VAL A 306 -9.22 -56.11 -5.02
N SER A 307 -8.20 -56.91 -5.38
CA SER A 307 -8.04 -58.28 -4.85
C SER A 307 -7.60 -58.32 -3.39
N SER A 308 -6.80 -57.34 -2.93
CA SER A 308 -6.50 -57.19 -1.49
C SER A 308 -7.69 -56.68 -0.68
N LEU A 309 -8.54 -55.80 -1.23
CA LEU A 309 -9.82 -55.43 -0.61
C LEU A 309 -10.81 -56.60 -0.57
N ASP A 310 -10.94 -57.40 -1.63
CA ASP A 310 -11.82 -58.57 -1.66
C ASP A 310 -11.41 -59.60 -0.61
N SER A 311 -10.12 -59.97 -0.56
CA SER A 311 -9.60 -60.88 0.46
C SER A 311 -9.70 -60.31 1.88
N LEU A 312 -9.44 -59.00 2.09
CA LEU A 312 -9.67 -58.32 3.36
C LEU A 312 -11.16 -58.31 3.75
N SER A 313 -12.08 -58.11 2.80
CA SER A 313 -13.52 -58.15 3.05
C SER A 313 -13.98 -59.53 3.53
N LYS A 314 -13.46 -60.60 2.92
CA LYS A 314 -13.70 -62.01 3.30
C LYS A 314 -13.13 -62.33 4.69
N VAL A 315 -11.98 -61.75 5.05
CA VAL A 315 -11.44 -61.84 6.41
C VAL A 315 -12.30 -61.05 7.40
N ILE A 316 -12.81 -59.86 7.05
CA ILE A 316 -13.65 -59.03 7.93
C ILE A 316 -15.09 -59.57 8.07
N SER A 317 -15.65 -60.24 7.08
CA SER A 317 -16.93 -60.96 7.23
C SER A 317 -16.78 -62.18 8.15
N THR A 318 -15.58 -62.76 8.23
CA THR A 318 -15.21 -63.77 9.24
C THR A 318 -14.88 -63.13 10.60
N PHE A 319 -14.47 -61.85 10.58
CA PHE A 319 -14.19 -60.85 11.62
C PHE A 319 -15.11 -60.68 12.86
N GLN A 320 -16.10 -61.53 13.14
CA GLN A 320 -17.11 -61.26 14.18
C GLN A 320 -16.56 -61.40 15.62
N TYR A 321 -15.87 -60.35 16.08
CA TYR A 321 -15.41 -60.22 17.45
C TYR A 321 -16.53 -59.74 18.41
N PRO A 322 -16.68 -60.34 19.61
CA PRO A 322 -17.53 -59.77 20.65
C PRO A 322 -16.92 -58.48 21.20
N THR A 323 -17.75 -57.45 21.38
CA THR A 323 -17.33 -56.10 21.78
C THR A 323 -16.71 -56.05 23.17
N LYS A 324 -15.38 -56.11 23.24
CA LYS A 324 -14.61 -55.79 24.44
C LYS A 324 -14.09 -54.35 24.35
N SER A 325 -14.64 -53.48 25.20
CA SER A 325 -14.14 -52.11 25.42
C SER A 325 -12.63 -52.16 25.68
N SER A 326 -11.86 -51.36 24.95
CA SER A 326 -10.40 -51.41 25.07
C SER A 326 -9.94 -50.61 26.30
N PRO A 327 -8.93 -51.10 27.07
CA PRO A 327 -8.56 -50.51 28.36
C PRO A 327 -8.00 -49.08 28.25
N TYR A 328 -7.75 -48.59 27.03
CA TYR A 328 -7.26 -47.24 26.75
C TYR A 328 -8.35 -46.26 26.28
N GLN A 329 -9.60 -46.70 26.11
CA GLN A 329 -10.73 -45.80 25.78
C GLN A 329 -10.87 -44.67 26.80
N TYR A 330 -10.78 -44.98 28.10
CA TYR A 330 -10.88 -43.97 29.16
C TYR A 330 -9.71 -42.95 29.11
N THR A 331 -8.49 -43.38 28.78
CA THR A 331 -7.35 -42.46 28.64
C THR A 331 -7.45 -41.57 27.39
N LEU A 332 -8.03 -42.06 26.30
CA LEU A 332 -8.28 -41.25 25.10
C LEU A 332 -9.44 -40.25 25.32
N GLN A 333 -10.48 -40.68 26.02
CA GLN A 333 -11.59 -39.82 26.45
C GLN A 333 -11.07 -38.67 27.33
N ALA A 334 -10.29 -38.99 28.38
CA ALA A 334 -9.72 -37.98 29.28
C ALA A 334 -8.77 -36.98 28.56
N MET A 335 -7.98 -37.44 27.57
CA MET A 335 -7.15 -36.54 26.74
C MET A 335 -8.00 -35.64 25.84
N THR A 336 -9.13 -36.14 25.34
CA THR A 336 -10.08 -35.37 24.51
C THR A 336 -10.78 -34.30 25.35
N GLU A 337 -11.28 -34.67 26.54
CA GLU A 337 -11.88 -33.75 27.51
C GLU A 337 -10.90 -32.68 27.98
N PHE A 338 -9.65 -33.05 28.28
CA PHE A 338 -8.59 -32.09 28.64
C PHE A 338 -8.27 -31.12 27.49
N THR A 339 -8.28 -31.58 26.24
CA THR A 339 -8.11 -30.73 25.05
C THR A 339 -9.30 -29.79 24.85
N GLY A 340 -10.52 -30.25 25.13
CA GLY A 340 -11.73 -29.43 25.24
C GLY A 340 -11.60 -28.34 26.30
N TYR A 341 -11.09 -28.69 27.49
CA TYR A 341 -10.90 -27.74 28.60
C TYR A 341 -9.85 -26.66 28.31
N ILE A 342 -8.73 -27.02 27.65
CA ILE A 342 -7.74 -26.02 27.23
C ILE A 342 -8.33 -25.09 26.16
N SER A 343 -8.99 -25.65 25.14
CA SER A 343 -9.54 -24.84 24.04
C SER A 343 -10.67 -23.91 24.50
N SER A 344 -11.54 -24.32 25.43
CA SER A 344 -12.57 -23.44 25.98
C SER A 344 -11.99 -22.28 26.82
N ASN A 345 -10.93 -22.53 27.60
CA ASN A 345 -10.32 -21.49 28.43
C ASN A 345 -9.50 -20.46 27.64
N LEU A 346 -8.88 -20.88 26.52
CA LEU A 346 -8.08 -20.00 25.65
C LEU A 346 -8.87 -18.85 25.00
N TYR A 347 -10.20 -18.93 24.94
CA TYR A 347 -11.06 -17.90 24.35
C TYR A 347 -11.93 -17.14 25.38
N THR A 348 -11.64 -17.27 26.68
CA THR A 348 -12.35 -16.49 27.71
C THR A 348 -11.99 -15.00 27.60
N PRO A 349 -12.97 -14.08 27.41
CA PRO A 349 -12.68 -12.68 27.20
C PRO A 349 -12.21 -11.99 28.49
N TYR A 350 -11.23 -11.09 28.35
CA TYR A 350 -10.66 -10.32 29.47
C TYR A 350 -11.75 -9.55 30.24
N ARG A 351 -11.93 -9.89 31.52
CA ARG A 351 -12.81 -9.18 32.44
C ARG A 351 -11.99 -8.14 33.21
N PRO A 352 -12.37 -6.84 33.21
CA PRO A 352 -11.64 -5.83 33.97
C PRO A 352 -11.76 -6.10 35.49
N PRO A 353 -10.73 -5.71 36.28
CA PRO A 353 -10.73 -5.92 37.73
C PRO A 353 -11.84 -5.12 38.42
N SER A 354 -12.37 -5.66 39.52
CA SER A 354 -13.38 -4.96 40.32
C SER A 354 -12.81 -3.70 40.97
N ILE A 355 -13.62 -2.65 41.01
CA ILE A 355 -13.35 -1.45 41.81
C ILE A 355 -13.34 -1.86 43.30
N PRO A 356 -12.44 -1.31 44.16
CA PRO A 356 -12.42 -1.61 45.58
C PRO A 356 -13.69 -1.11 46.28
N GLY A 357 -14.38 -2.00 47.02
CA GLY A 357 -15.50 -1.64 47.90
C GLY A 357 -16.70 -2.59 47.85
N THR A 358 -16.94 -3.28 46.72
CA THR A 358 -18.05 -4.24 46.60
C THR A 358 -17.66 -5.63 47.08
N THR A 359 -18.39 -6.15 48.08
CA THR A 359 -18.23 -7.48 48.67
C THR A 359 -18.80 -8.60 47.78
N ALA A 360 -18.19 -8.81 46.61
CA ALA A 360 -18.38 -10.03 45.83
C ALA A 360 -17.19 -10.98 46.06
N SER A 361 -17.46 -12.20 46.51
CA SER A 361 -16.44 -13.23 46.81
C SER A 361 -15.89 -13.88 45.54
N SER A 362 -15.38 -13.07 44.61
CA SER A 362 -14.64 -13.57 43.45
C SER A 362 -13.26 -14.02 43.91
N ILE A 363 -13.06 -15.33 44.00
CA ILE A 363 -11.72 -15.92 44.08
C ILE A 363 -10.94 -15.44 42.86
N GLU A 364 -9.66 -15.07 43.02
CA GLU A 364 -8.82 -14.71 41.88
C GLU A 364 -8.68 -15.97 41.00
N PRO A 365 -8.99 -15.92 39.68
CA PRO A 365 -8.90 -17.11 38.83
C PRO A 365 -7.46 -17.67 38.76
N ALA A 366 -6.45 -16.83 39.00
CA ALA A 366 -5.09 -17.29 39.19
C ALA A 366 -4.90 -18.09 40.50
N ASP A 367 -5.53 -17.73 41.62
CA ASP A 367 -5.48 -18.54 42.85
C ASP A 367 -6.32 -19.81 42.76
N GLU A 368 -7.47 -19.77 42.07
CA GLU A 368 -8.24 -20.98 41.73
C GLU A 368 -7.38 -21.91 40.86
N MET A 369 -6.76 -21.41 39.80
CA MET A 369 -5.84 -22.17 38.95
C MET A 369 -4.60 -22.67 39.73
N LYS A 370 -4.02 -21.88 40.65
CA LYS A 370 -2.92 -22.33 41.54
C LYS A 370 -3.37 -23.46 42.49
N LYS A 371 -4.63 -23.41 42.97
CA LYS A 371 -5.25 -24.42 43.84
C LYS A 371 -5.59 -25.69 43.05
N GLU A 372 -6.11 -25.56 41.83
CA GLU A 372 -6.33 -26.67 40.89
C GLU A 372 -5.03 -27.33 40.47
N ILE A 373 -4.01 -26.57 40.06
CA ILE A 373 -2.66 -27.10 39.75
C ILE A 373 -2.08 -27.83 40.96
N ARG A 374 -2.32 -27.33 42.19
CA ARG A 374 -1.91 -28.02 43.43
C ARG A 374 -2.70 -29.31 43.68
N ALA A 375 -4.01 -29.32 43.38
CA ALA A 375 -4.87 -30.49 43.49
C ALA A 375 -4.54 -31.55 42.44
N LEU A 376 -4.42 -31.19 41.15
CA LEU A 376 -3.99 -32.06 40.07
C LEU A 376 -2.57 -32.59 40.31
N LYS A 377 -1.63 -31.75 40.76
CA LYS A 377 -0.29 -32.22 41.16
C LYS A 377 -0.35 -33.19 42.33
N GLY A 378 -1.24 -32.95 43.30
CA GLY A 378 -1.52 -33.89 44.39
C GLY A 378 -2.08 -35.23 43.87
N LEU A 379 -3.03 -35.18 42.95
CA LEU A 379 -3.65 -36.35 42.32
C LEU A 379 -2.61 -37.17 41.52
N VAL A 380 -1.89 -36.51 40.59
CA VAL A 380 -0.92 -37.13 39.67
C VAL A 380 0.32 -37.69 40.41
N LEU A 381 0.76 -37.05 41.50
CA LEU A 381 1.83 -37.60 42.34
C LEU A 381 1.33 -38.68 43.31
N ASN A 382 0.05 -38.65 43.72
CA ASN A 382 -0.55 -39.71 44.52
C ASN A 382 -0.88 -40.93 43.65
N ARG A 383 0.13 -41.77 43.43
CA ARG A 383 0.06 -43.04 42.70
C ARG A 383 -1.05 -44.02 43.17
N ARG A 384 -1.68 -43.79 44.33
CA ARG A 384 -2.84 -44.57 44.83
C ARG A 384 -4.20 -44.02 44.37
N SER A 385 -4.26 -42.80 43.85
CA SER A 385 -5.51 -42.16 43.38
C SER A 385 -5.79 -42.42 41.89
N PHE A 386 -4.76 -42.65 41.08
CA PHE A 386 -4.88 -42.83 39.63
C PHE A 386 -5.16 -44.28 39.17
N MET A 387 -5.10 -45.25 40.08
CA MET A 387 -5.26 -46.67 39.80
C MET A 387 -5.99 -47.35 40.97
N PRO A 388 -7.23 -47.86 40.82
CA PRO A 388 -7.67 -48.94 41.67
C PRO A 388 -6.72 -50.12 41.46
N THR A 389 -6.19 -50.70 42.54
CA THR A 389 -5.15 -51.72 42.44
C THR A 389 -5.67 -52.96 41.73
N ILE A 390 -5.21 -53.19 40.50
CA ILE A 390 -5.56 -54.36 39.70
C ILE A 390 -5.25 -55.62 40.53
N PRO A 391 -6.24 -56.51 40.79
CA PRO A 391 -5.99 -57.75 41.50
C PRO A 391 -5.06 -58.62 40.65
N ARG A 392 -3.81 -58.76 41.10
CA ARG A 392 -2.78 -59.51 40.38
C ARG A 392 -3.19 -60.98 40.30
N ALA A 393 -3.55 -61.44 39.11
CA ALA A 393 -3.87 -62.85 38.87
C ALA A 393 -2.71 -63.73 39.35
N ASN A 394 -3.02 -64.71 40.19
CA ASN A 394 -2.02 -65.60 40.78
C ASN A 394 -1.70 -66.71 39.77
N ILE A 395 -0.61 -66.56 39.02
CA ILE A 395 -0.22 -67.49 37.95
C ILE A 395 0.54 -68.67 38.58
N PRO A 396 0.02 -69.91 38.57
CA PRO A 396 0.77 -71.06 39.04
C PRO A 396 1.93 -71.35 38.07
N SER A 397 3.11 -71.60 38.62
CA SER A 397 4.32 -71.90 37.84
C SER A 397 4.20 -73.26 37.15
N ARG A 398 3.97 -73.25 35.83
CA ARG A 398 3.99 -74.47 35.00
C ARG A 398 5.42 -75.01 34.95
N GLN A 399 5.65 -76.14 35.61
CA GLN A 399 6.89 -76.91 35.47
C GLN A 399 7.01 -77.42 34.01
N VAL A 400 8.25 -77.47 33.52
CA VAL A 400 8.61 -77.96 32.19
C VAL A 400 9.38 -79.28 32.36
N PRO A 401 8.95 -80.37 31.71
CA PRO A 401 9.78 -81.56 31.51
C PRO A 401 10.78 -81.34 30.35
#